data_AF-A0A5B7FY14-F1
#
_entry.id   AF-A0A5B7FY14-F1
#
_cell.length_a   1.000
_cell.length_b   1.000
_cell.length_c   1.000
_cell.angle_alpha   90.00
_cell.angle_beta   90.00
_cell.angle_gamma   90.00
#
_symmetry.space_group_name_H-M   'P 1'
#
loop_
_entity.id
_entity.type
_entity.pdbx_description
1 polymer ?
#
loop_
_entity_poly.entity_id
_entity_poly.type
_entity_poly.pdbx_seq_one_letter_code
_entity_poly.pdbx_strand_id
1 'polypeptide(L)'
;MCHLLSSFFFMGICLYAPSLALSTVTGLSLWGSMISMGTVCTIYITIGGVRAVVYTDELQTTLMFGGVLVVMVMCCLDIGVVNIWTAAKDGGRLEVFNFDISPFTRHTFWSTMVLGFYATVNMLGLNQGCYQRLASVSSLQITQREPTITKTQIKLPVEPIKKL
;
A
#
# COMPACT_ATOMS: atom_id res chain seq x y z
N MET A 1 -1.43 23.32 1.80
CA MET A 1 -0.55 23.57 0.62
C MET A 1 0.70 22.70 0.67
N CYS A 2 1.54 22.81 1.71
CA CYS A 2 2.81 22.06 1.80
C CYS A 2 2.64 20.52 1.70
N HIS A 3 1.62 19.95 2.36
CA HIS A 3 1.35 18.51 2.32
C HIS A 3 1.02 17.97 0.92
N LEU A 4 0.31 18.74 0.10
CA LEU A 4 -0.03 18.34 -1.28
C LEU A 4 1.21 18.34 -2.17
N LEU A 5 2.08 19.33 -2.00
CA LEU A 5 3.34 19.42 -2.74
C LEU A 5 4.26 18.23 -2.40
N SER A 6 4.42 17.91 -1.12
CA SER A 6 5.19 16.75 -0.67
C SER A 6 4.61 15.43 -1.20
N SER A 7 3.28 15.29 -1.21
CA SER A 7 2.60 14.09 -1.73
C SER A 7 2.81 13.92 -3.23
N PHE A 8 2.85 15.01 -4.00
CA PHE A 8 3.10 14.98 -5.44
C PHE A 8 4.51 14.44 -5.77
N PHE A 9 5.54 14.96 -5.11
CA PHE A 9 6.91 14.46 -5.28
C PHE A 9 7.05 13.00 -4.86
N PHE A 10 6.41 12.63 -3.74
CA PHE A 10 6.44 11.25 -3.25
C PHE A 10 5.77 10.28 -4.25
N MET A 11 4.60 10.63 -4.79
CA MET A 11 3.93 9.80 -5.80
C MET A 11 4.75 9.65 -7.08
N GLY A 12 5.49 10.69 -7.49
CA GLY A 12 6.42 10.60 -8.62
C GLY A 12 7.55 9.60 -8.38
N ILE A 13 8.10 9.56 -7.17
CA ILE A 13 9.10 8.56 -6.76
C ILE A 13 8.46 7.15 -6.72
N CYS A 14 7.23 7.02 -6.22
CA CYS A 14 6.52 5.74 -6.22
C CYS A 14 6.27 5.19 -7.63
N LEU A 15 5.99 6.06 -8.62
CA LEU A 15 5.79 5.67 -10.01
C LEU A 15 7.09 5.21 -10.70
N TYR A 16 8.25 5.62 -10.18
CA TYR A 16 9.55 5.23 -10.74
C TYR A 16 9.82 3.73 -10.59
N ALA A 17 9.48 3.12 -9.45
CA ALA A 17 9.71 1.70 -9.19
C ALA A 17 9.03 0.75 -10.21
N PRO A 18 7.71 0.85 -10.48
CA PRO A 18 7.06 0.03 -11.49
C PRO A 18 7.50 0.39 -12.92
N SER A 19 7.86 1.66 -13.18
CA SER A 19 8.39 2.07 -14.49
C SER A 19 9.77 1.47 -14.78
N LEU A 20 10.62 1.36 -13.76
CA LEU A 20 11.92 0.71 -13.84
C LEU A 20 11.75 -0.79 -14.11
N ALA A 21 10.83 -1.44 -13.39
CA ALA A 21 10.51 -2.85 -13.63
C ALA A 21 9.93 -3.09 -15.04
N LEU A 22 9.09 -2.18 -15.55
CA LEU A 22 8.59 -2.28 -16.92
C LEU A 22 9.71 -2.13 -17.96
N SER A 23 10.62 -1.18 -17.74
CA SER A 23 11.77 -0.94 -18.63
C SER A 23 12.71 -2.16 -18.69
N THR A 24 12.95 -2.85 -17.57
CA THR A 24 13.79 -4.06 -17.56
C THR A 24 13.16 -5.25 -18.27
N VAL A 25 11.83 -5.40 -18.21
CA VAL A 25 11.12 -6.53 -18.83
C VAL A 25 10.86 -6.30 -20.32
N THR A 26 10.53 -5.07 -20.72
CA THR A 26 10.22 -4.74 -22.13
C THR A 26 11.42 -4.29 -22.95
N GLY A 27 12.53 -3.91 -22.29
CA GLY A 27 13.70 -3.33 -22.95
C GLY A 27 13.47 -1.89 -23.47
N LEU A 28 12.35 -1.26 -23.12
CA LEU A 28 12.05 0.13 -23.50
C LEU A 28 12.92 1.12 -22.72
N SER A 29 13.10 2.31 -23.30
CA SER A 29 13.73 3.42 -22.57
C SER A 29 12.95 3.75 -21.29
N LEU A 30 13.67 4.12 -20.23
CA LEU A 30 13.06 4.43 -18.93
C LEU A 30 12.01 5.55 -19.04
N TRP A 31 12.31 6.58 -19.84
CA TRP A 31 11.39 7.67 -20.14
C TRP A 31 10.10 7.20 -20.82
N GLY A 32 10.20 6.28 -21.79
CA GLY A 32 9.03 5.69 -22.45
C GLY A 32 8.17 4.88 -21.49
N SER A 33 8.81 4.13 -20.58
CA SER A 33 8.12 3.32 -19.57
C SER A 33 7.38 4.20 -18.55
N MET A 34 7.98 5.31 -18.11
CA MET A 34 7.34 6.27 -17.20
C MET A 34 6.10 6.91 -17.81
N ILE A 35 6.18 7.38 -19.07
CA ILE A 35 5.04 7.99 -19.75
C ILE A 35 3.93 6.95 -19.95
N SER A 36 4.28 5.75 -20.42
CA SER A 36 3.31 4.66 -20.62
C SER A 36 2.57 4.31 -19.32
N MET A 37 3.29 4.09 -18.22
CA MET A 37 2.68 3.79 -16.91
C MET A 37 1.80 4.93 -16.41
N GLY A 38 2.24 6.19 -16.55
CA GLY A 38 1.45 7.36 -16.16
C GLY A 38 0.17 7.52 -16.98
N THR A 39 0.24 7.28 -18.30
CA THR A 39 -0.92 7.35 -19.19
C THR A 39 -1.94 6.27 -18.85
N VAL A 40 -1.51 5.01 -18.73
CA VAL A 40 -2.39 3.90 -18.35
C VAL A 40 -3.03 4.19 -16.99
N CYS A 41 -2.23 4.66 -16.02
CA CYS A 41 -2.69 5.02 -14.69
C CYS A 41 -3.80 6.07 -14.71
N THR A 42 -3.56 7.16 -15.43
CA THR A 42 -4.53 8.25 -15.55
C THR A 42 -5.82 7.78 -16.21
N ILE A 43 -5.74 7.02 -17.31
CA ILE A 43 -6.92 6.55 -18.05
C ILE A 43 -7.82 5.69 -17.16
N TYR A 44 -7.28 4.68 -16.47
CA TYR A 44 -8.12 3.78 -15.68
C TYR A 44 -8.73 4.48 -14.46
N ILE A 45 -7.99 5.39 -13.80
CA ILE A 45 -8.51 6.17 -12.66
C ILE A 45 -9.64 7.09 -13.11
N THR A 46 -9.47 7.76 -14.25
CA THR A 46 -10.45 8.73 -14.77
C THR A 46 -11.77 8.04 -15.14
N ILE A 47 -11.72 6.82 -15.67
CA ILE A 47 -12.91 6.06 -16.07
C ILE A 47 -13.63 5.46 -14.85
N GLY A 48 -12.88 4.88 -13.91
CA GLY A 48 -13.48 4.07 -12.85
C GLY A 48 -13.68 4.76 -11.49
N GLY A 49 -13.08 5.93 -11.30
CA GLY A 49 -13.14 6.67 -10.04
C GLY A 49 -12.59 5.87 -8.84
N VAL A 50 -13.05 6.20 -7.63
CA VAL A 50 -12.56 5.59 -6.38
C VAL A 50 -12.80 4.08 -6.32
N ARG A 51 -13.85 3.57 -6.97
CA ARG A 51 -14.16 2.12 -7.01
C ARG A 51 -13.13 1.32 -7.79
N ALA A 52 -12.67 1.82 -8.94
CA ALA A 52 -11.64 1.14 -9.71
C ALA A 52 -10.31 1.11 -8.97
N VAL A 53 -9.97 2.18 -8.25
CA VAL A 53 -8.74 2.22 -7.44
C VAL A 53 -8.73 1.12 -6.38
N VAL A 54 -9.84 0.87 -5.70
CA VAL A 54 -9.94 -0.21 -4.69
C VAL A 54 -9.78 -1.58 -5.36
N TYR A 55 -10.44 -1.81 -6.49
CA TYR A 55 -10.31 -3.08 -7.22
C TYR A 55 -8.87 -3.34 -7.69
N THR A 56 -8.18 -2.29 -8.20
CA THR A 56 -6.78 -2.41 -8.61
C THR A 56 -5.82 -2.63 -7.43
N ASP A 57 -6.12 -2.10 -6.24
CA ASP A 57 -5.32 -2.28 -5.02
C ASP A 57 -5.40 -3.74 -4.52
N GLU A 58 -6.58 -4.35 -4.58
CA GLU A 58 -6.79 -5.77 -4.28
C GLU A 58 -6.03 -6.67 -5.26
N LEU A 59 -6.10 -6.35 -6.57
CA LEU A 59 -5.38 -7.08 -7.61
C LEU A 59 -3.86 -6.94 -7.45
N GLN A 60 -3.35 -5.73 -7.18
CA GLN A 60 -1.92 -5.50 -6.95
C GLN A 60 -1.42 -6.31 -5.76
N THR A 61 -2.14 -6.27 -4.63
CA THR A 61 -1.77 -7.02 -3.43
C THR A 61 -1.75 -8.52 -3.71
N THR A 62 -2.79 -9.05 -4.36
CA THR A 62 -2.88 -10.47 -4.73
C THR A 62 -1.73 -10.91 -5.63
N LEU A 63 -1.38 -10.09 -6.64
CA LEU A 63 -0.26 -10.38 -7.53
C LEU A 63 1.09 -10.34 -6.81
N MET A 64 1.30 -9.39 -5.90
CA MET A 64 2.56 -9.33 -5.13
C MET A 64 2.72 -10.55 -4.22
N PHE A 65 1.67 -10.94 -3.50
CA PHE A 65 1.70 -12.17 -2.69
C PHE A 65 1.89 -13.42 -3.54
N GLY A 66 1.16 -13.55 -4.65
CA GLY A 66 1.31 -14.65 -5.59
C GLY A 66 2.72 -14.74 -6.17
N GLY A 67 3.31 -13.62 -6.59
CA GLY A 67 4.67 -13.57 -7.13
C GLY A 67 5.71 -14.03 -6.12
N VAL A 68 5.62 -13.58 -4.87
CA VAL A 68 6.53 -14.03 -3.80
C VAL A 68 6.38 -15.53 -3.54
N LEU A 69 5.15 -16.07 -3.52
CA LEU A 69 4.92 -17.50 -3.35
C LEU A 69 5.52 -18.32 -4.50
N VAL A 70 5.32 -17.90 -5.75
CA VAL A 70 5.89 -18.59 -6.92
C VAL A 70 7.41 -18.61 -6.86
N VAL A 71 8.03 -17.47 -6.55
CA VAL A 71 9.49 -17.38 -6.39
C VAL A 71 9.98 -18.27 -5.25
N MET A 72 9.24 -18.32 -4.14
CA MET A 72 9.57 -19.17 -3.00
C MET A 72 9.53 -20.67 -3.38
N VAL A 73 8.49 -21.11 -4.09
CA VAL A 73 8.37 -22.51 -4.54
C VAL A 73 9.46 -22.86 -5.55
N MET A 74 9.72 -22.01 -6.55
CA MET A 74 10.80 -22.25 -7.53
C MET A 74 12.18 -22.35 -6.85
N CYS A 75 12.49 -21.41 -5.95
CA CYS A 75 13.74 -21.44 -5.19
C CYS A 75 13.87 -22.73 -4.37
N CYS A 76 12.77 -23.19 -3.79
CA CYS A 76 12.69 -24.43 -3.02
C CYS A 76 12.97 -25.68 -3.86
N LEU A 77 12.48 -25.71 -5.11
CA LEU A 77 12.68 -26.82 -6.03
C LEU A 77 14.11 -26.87 -6.61
N ASP A 78 14.70 -25.72 -6.94
CA ASP A 78 16.03 -25.66 -7.56
C ASP A 78 17.17 -25.89 -6.57
N ILE A 79 17.07 -25.34 -5.35
CA ILE A 79 18.17 -25.31 -4.38
C ILE A 79 17.92 -26.29 -3.22
N GLY A 80 16.66 -26.57 -2.88
CA GLY A 80 16.25 -27.35 -1.71
C GLY A 80 16.17 -26.52 -0.43
N VAL A 81 15.16 -26.79 0.42
CA VAL A 81 14.88 -26.03 1.67
C VAL A 81 16.09 -25.90 2.61
N VAL A 82 16.90 -26.96 2.71
CA VAL A 82 18.04 -27.01 3.63
C VAL A 82 19.15 -26.07 3.17
N ASN A 83 19.42 -26.02 1.87
CA ASN A 83 20.45 -25.18 1.29
C ASN A 83 20.04 -23.69 1.30
N ILE A 84 18.75 -23.39 1.22
CA ILE A 84 18.24 -22.02 1.40
C ILE A 84 18.50 -21.54 2.83
N TRP A 85 18.27 -22.41 3.83
CA TRP A 85 18.48 -22.06 5.23
C TRP A 85 19.97 -21.86 5.56
N THR A 86 20.85 -22.72 5.05
CA THR A 86 22.30 -22.54 5.20
C THR A 86 22.78 -21.30 4.46
N ALA A 87 22.33 -21.06 3.23
CA ALA A 87 22.65 -19.83 2.49
C ALA A 87 22.15 -18.55 3.20
N ALA A 88 20.97 -18.61 3.84
CA ALA A 88 20.45 -17.49 4.64
C ALA A 88 21.30 -17.24 5.90
N LYS A 89 21.84 -18.31 6.49
CA LYS A 89 22.71 -18.25 7.67
C LYS A 89 24.09 -17.70 7.32
N ASP A 90 24.67 -18.21 6.24
CA ASP A 90 26.00 -17.79 5.76
C ASP A 90 25.97 -16.36 5.21
N GLY A 91 24.85 -15.94 4.62
CA GLY A 91 24.64 -14.57 4.18
C GLY A 91 24.40 -13.56 5.31
N GLY A 92 24.39 -13.98 6.58
CA GLY A 92 24.13 -13.10 7.73
C GLY A 92 22.73 -12.48 7.73
N ARG A 93 21.78 -13.04 6.97
CA ARG A 93 20.41 -12.48 6.80
C ARG A 93 19.44 -12.96 7.87
N LEU A 94 19.87 -13.89 8.73
CA LEU A 94 19.10 -14.46 9.84
C LEU A 94 19.22 -13.64 11.15
N GLU A 95 19.47 -12.34 11.08
CA GLU A 95 19.39 -11.43 12.24
C GLU A 95 17.92 -11.06 12.53
N VAL A 96 17.11 -12.04 12.88
CA VAL A 96 15.66 -11.84 13.12
C VAL A 96 15.41 -11.05 14.42
N PHE A 97 16.32 -11.13 15.39
CA PHE A 97 16.17 -10.54 16.71
C PHE A 97 17.46 -9.87 17.21
N ASN A 98 17.85 -8.78 16.56
CA ASN A 98 18.87 -7.90 17.12
C ASN A 98 18.22 -6.98 18.19
N PHE A 99 18.39 -7.36 19.46
CA PHE A 99 17.83 -6.65 20.62
C PHE A 99 18.70 -5.49 21.11
N ASP A 100 19.74 -5.10 20.37
CA ASP A 100 20.56 -3.95 20.76
C ASP A 100 19.72 -2.67 20.78
N ILE A 101 19.90 -1.89 21.83
CA ILE A 101 19.25 -0.59 22.05
C ILE A 101 20.02 0.54 21.33
N SER A 102 21.12 0.21 20.64
CA SER A 102 21.94 1.19 19.94
C SER A 102 21.17 1.84 18.77
N PRO A 103 21.00 3.17 18.77
CA PRO A 103 20.28 3.91 17.71
C PRO A 103 21.07 4.02 16.40
N PHE A 104 22.32 3.55 16.35
CA PHE A 104 23.14 3.53 15.13
C PHE A 104 22.97 2.26 14.30
N THR A 105 22.32 1.23 14.85
CA THR A 105 22.05 -0.01 14.12
C THR A 105 20.80 0.15 13.25
N ARG A 106 20.95 -0.08 11.94
CA ARG A 106 19.96 0.25 10.89
C ARG A 106 18.58 -0.40 11.11
N HIS A 107 18.53 -1.61 11.64
CA HIS A 107 17.31 -2.35 11.95
C HIS A 107 17.49 -3.09 13.27
N THR A 108 17.01 -2.51 14.37
CA THR A 108 16.91 -3.21 15.65
C THR A 108 15.47 -3.62 15.88
N PHE A 109 15.25 -4.61 16.72
CA PHE A 109 13.90 -5.03 17.11
C PHE A 109 13.10 -3.82 17.64
N TRP A 110 13.74 -3.02 18.50
CA TRP A 110 13.14 -1.82 19.09
C TRP A 110 12.85 -0.73 18.07
N SER A 111 13.82 -0.39 17.19
CA SER A 111 13.60 0.64 16.19
C SER A 111 12.51 0.23 15.21
N THR A 112 12.50 -1.04 14.78
CA THR A 112 11.50 -1.58 13.85
C THR A 112 10.10 -1.63 14.47
N MET A 113 9.97 -2.02 15.74
CA MET A 113 8.68 -2.04 16.43
C MET A 113 8.11 -0.63 16.62
N VAL A 114 8.92 0.32 17.08
CA VAL A 114 8.49 1.71 17.30
C VAL A 114 8.18 2.41 15.98
N LEU A 115 9.06 2.30 14.97
CA LEU A 115 8.83 2.86 13.64
C LEU A 115 7.61 2.23 12.96
N GLY A 116 7.43 0.91 13.09
CA GLY A 116 6.28 0.19 12.54
C GLY A 116 4.97 0.68 13.15
N PHE A 117 4.90 0.75 14.48
CA PHE A 117 3.72 1.26 15.17
C PHE A 117 3.43 2.72 14.78
N TYR A 118 4.45 3.59 14.80
CA TYR A 118 4.30 4.98 14.38
C TYR A 118 3.82 5.10 12.93
N ALA A 119 4.36 4.29 12.01
CA ALA A 119 3.96 4.28 10.61
C ALA A 119 2.49 3.85 10.44
N THR A 120 2.05 2.81 11.15
CA THR A 120 0.65 2.36 11.11
C THR A 120 -0.31 3.43 11.65
N VAL A 121 0.02 4.07 12.78
CA VAL A 121 -0.81 5.14 13.35
C VAL A 121 -0.88 6.36 12.41
N ASN A 122 0.25 6.76 11.82
CA ASN A 122 0.31 7.86 10.86
C ASN A 122 -0.56 7.55 9.62
N MET A 123 -0.43 6.33 9.08
CA MET A 123 -1.20 5.90 7.91
C MET A 123 -2.70 5.84 8.16
N LEU A 124 -3.15 5.41 9.34
CA LEU A 124 -4.58 5.28 9.64
C LEU A 124 -5.20 6.60 10.16
N GLY A 125 -4.45 7.39 10.92
CA GLY A 125 -4.96 8.56 11.64
C GLY A 125 -4.68 9.92 10.98
N LEU A 126 -3.56 10.06 10.26
CA LEU A 126 -3.13 11.35 9.69
C LEU A 126 -3.20 11.38 8.17
N ASN A 127 -3.25 10.23 7.50
CA ASN A 127 -3.39 10.17 6.05
C ASN A 127 -4.85 10.36 5.62
N GLN A 128 -5.12 11.54 5.06
CA GLN A 128 -6.43 11.96 4.56
C GLN A 128 -7.08 10.92 3.61
N GLY A 129 -6.30 10.27 2.74
CA GLY A 129 -6.83 9.31 1.77
C GLY A 129 -7.24 7.97 2.38
N CYS A 130 -6.63 7.58 3.51
CA CYS A 130 -7.03 6.39 4.25
C CYS A 130 -8.30 6.66 5.06
N TYR A 131 -8.34 7.81 5.75
CA TYR A 131 -9.52 8.24 6.50
C TYR A 131 -10.77 8.34 5.60
N GLN A 132 -10.65 8.94 4.42
CA GLN A 132 -11.77 9.07 3.47
C GLN A 132 -12.30 7.71 2.99
N ARG A 133 -11.41 6.74 2.74
CA ARG A 133 -11.82 5.37 2.36
C ARG A 133 -12.55 4.67 3.50
N LEU A 134 -12.02 4.74 4.72
CA LEU A 134 -12.63 4.15 5.91
C LEU A 134 -14.01 4.77 6.22
N ALA A 135 -14.11 6.10 6.17
CA ALA A 135 -15.35 6.83 6.38
C ALA A 135 -16.42 6.54 5.30
N SER A 136 -15.99 6.30 4.06
CA SER A 136 -16.90 5.93 2.96
C SER A 136 -17.50 4.54 3.15
N VAL A 137 -16.75 3.59 3.72
CA VAL A 137 -17.26 2.24 4.02
C VAL A 137 -18.21 2.25 5.22
N SER A 138 -17.87 2.97 6.30
CA SER A 138 -18.72 3.03 7.49
C SER A 138 -20.06 3.72 7.24
N SER A 139 -20.07 4.83 6.48
CA SER A 139 -21.31 5.51 6.08
C SER A 139 -22.20 4.64 5.19
N LEU A 140 -21.62 3.83 4.30
CA LEU A 140 -22.37 2.84 3.50
C LEU A 140 -22.95 1.72 4.37
N GLN A 141 -22.21 1.21 5.37
CA GLN A 141 -22.74 0.20 6.29
C GLN A 141 -23.92 0.72 7.11
N ILE A 142 -23.87 1.97 7.58
CA ILE A 142 -24.99 2.61 8.29
C ILE A 142 -26.21 2.73 7.34
N THR A 143 -25.98 3.17 6.11
CA THR A 143 -27.05 3.33 5.10
C THR A 143 -27.66 2.00 4.64
N GLN A 144 -26.87 0.91 4.62
CA GLN A 144 -27.37 -0.43 4.26
C GLN A 144 -28.01 -1.18 5.44
N ARG A 145 -27.63 -0.87 6.69
CA ARG A 145 -28.26 -1.44 7.88
C ARG A 145 -29.53 -0.71 8.30
N GLU A 146 -29.79 0.49 7.78
CA GLU A 146 -31.13 1.08 7.85
C GLU A 146 -32.06 0.33 6.87
N PRO A 147 -33.03 -0.48 7.35
CA PRO A 147 -34.05 -1.01 6.48
C PRO A 147 -34.77 0.17 5.83
N THR A 148 -35.02 0.06 4.53
CA THR A 148 -35.62 1.05 3.63
C THR A 148 -36.97 1.65 4.11
N ILE A 149 -37.50 1.17 5.23
CA ILE A 149 -38.74 1.59 5.88
C ILE A 149 -38.64 3.01 6.50
N THR A 150 -37.44 3.51 6.85
CA THR A 150 -37.33 4.82 7.54
C THR A 150 -37.21 6.02 6.60
N LYS A 151 -37.20 5.83 5.26
CA LYS A 151 -37.05 6.96 4.32
C LYS A 151 -38.30 7.84 4.14
N THR A 152 -39.42 7.51 4.77
CA THR A 152 -40.65 8.33 4.69
C THR A 152 -41.05 9.05 5.97
N GLN A 153 -40.44 8.80 7.14
CA GLN A 153 -40.97 9.38 8.40
C GLN A 153 -39.98 10.05 9.34
N ILE A 154 -38.67 9.98 9.14
CA ILE A 154 -37.74 10.62 10.08
C ILE A 154 -36.72 11.46 9.32
N LYS A 155 -37.13 12.69 9.02
CA LYS A 155 -36.27 13.82 8.69
C LYS A 155 -35.59 14.26 10.00
N LEU A 156 -34.71 13.42 10.55
CA LEU A 156 -33.88 13.83 11.70
C LEU A 156 -32.87 14.86 11.19
N PRO A 157 -32.75 16.02 11.84
CA PRO A 157 -31.77 17.03 11.47
C PRO A 157 -30.40 16.48 11.85
N VAL A 158 -29.69 15.93 10.87
CA VAL A 158 -28.25 15.71 11.02
C VAL A 158 -27.62 17.09 10.93
N GLU A 159 -27.48 17.74 12.09
CA GLU A 159 -26.82 19.02 12.21
C GLU A 159 -25.39 18.88 11.68
N PRO A 160 -24.96 19.72 10.72
CA PRO A 160 -23.65 19.60 10.13
C PRO A 160 -22.61 19.93 11.18
N ILE A 161 -21.77 18.94 11.56
CA ILE A 161 -20.55 19.20 12.32
C ILE A 161 -19.70 20.16 11.47
N LYS A 162 -19.77 21.40 11.90
CA LYS A 162 -19.16 22.59 11.33
C LYS A 162 -17.64 22.40 11.34
N LYS A 163 -17.03 22.88 10.26
CA LYS A 163 -15.59 23.16 10.15
C LYS A 163 -15.01 23.67 11.47
N LEU A 164 -14.00 22.97 11.99
CA LEU A 164 -12.82 23.59 12.60
C LEU A 164 -11.60 22.73 12.28
#